data_AF-I4I2P1-F1
#
_entry.id   AF-I4I2P1-F1
#
_cell.length_a   1.000
_cell.length_b   1.000
_cell.length_c   1.000
_cell.angle_alpha   90.00
_cell.angle_beta   90.00
_cell.angle_gamma   90.00
#
_symmetry.space_group_name_H-M   'P 1'
#
loop_
_entity.id
_entity.type
_entity.pdbx_description
1 polymer ?
#
loop_
_entity_poly.entity_id
_entity_poly.type
_entity_poly.pdbx_seq_one_letter_code
_entity_poly.pdbx_strand_id
1 'polypeptide(L)'
;MPRLRSIISLVLVLVTTLLVSCSGPQATIPSVYSPQKIEQLQVYIQPIEGFREKMSVLQDLIADKNWVDTRTYIHGPLGQLRQEMVGLSRNLLPKDQEKAKQLAKNLFVHFERIDAAAKEKDASLAANQFQEALKDFDAFLNIVPS
;
A
#
# COMPACT_ATOMS: atom_id res chain seq x y z
N MET A 1 50.27 22.53 37.74
CA MET A 1 50.07 21.89 36.42
C MET A 1 48.95 20.84 36.29
N PRO A 2 48.19 20.38 37.32
CA PRO A 2 47.15 19.36 37.11
C PRO A 2 45.83 19.90 36.51
N ARG A 3 45.50 21.19 36.74
CA ARG A 3 44.26 21.81 36.23
C ARG A 3 44.26 21.99 34.71
N LEU A 4 45.42 22.28 34.11
CA LEU A 4 45.56 22.43 32.65
C LEU A 4 45.34 21.09 31.92
N ARG A 5 45.84 19.99 32.49
CA ARG A 5 45.62 18.62 31.98
C ARG A 5 44.13 18.25 31.97
N SER A 6 43.41 18.62 33.03
CA SER A 6 41.96 18.36 33.13
C SER A 6 41.14 19.14 32.10
N ILE A 7 41.49 20.41 31.85
CA ILE A 7 40.79 21.25 30.86
C ILE A 7 41.08 20.74 29.44
N ILE A 8 42.32 20.35 29.14
CA ILE A 8 42.69 19.80 27.84
C ILE A 8 41.97 18.46 27.59
N SER A 9 41.86 17.58 28.59
CA SER A 9 41.07 16.35 28.47
C SER A 9 39.59 16.61 28.23
N LEU A 10 39.01 17.60 28.91
CA LEU A 10 37.59 17.96 28.74
C LEU A 10 37.31 18.47 27.31
N VAL A 11 38.19 19.32 26.79
CA VAL A 11 38.10 19.83 25.40
C VAL A 11 38.26 18.69 24.40
N LEU A 12 39.17 17.74 24.66
CA LEU A 12 39.38 16.59 23.76
C LEU A 12 38.15 15.67 23.71
N VAL A 13 37.51 15.42 24.86
CA VAL A 13 36.26 14.65 24.93
C VAL A 13 35.13 15.38 24.20
N LEU A 14 35.00 16.69 24.40
CA LEU A 14 33.99 17.48 23.71
C LEU A 14 34.16 17.42 22.18
N VAL A 15 35.40 17.59 21.70
CA VAL A 15 35.73 17.56 20.26
C VAL A 15 35.47 16.17 19.66
N THR A 16 35.82 15.10 20.35
CA THR A 16 35.58 13.72 19.86
C THR A 16 34.09 13.38 19.81
N THR A 17 33.27 13.83 20.76
CA THR A 17 31.81 13.64 20.71
C THR A 17 31.14 14.43 19.57
N LEU A 18 31.64 15.63 19.27
CA LEU A 18 31.12 16.45 18.17
C LEU A 18 31.53 15.92 16.79
N LEU A 19 32.72 15.32 16.67
CA LEU A 19 33.23 14.77 15.40
C LEU A 19 32.53 13.46 14.98
N VAL A 20 32.14 12.60 15.93
CA VAL A 20 31.43 11.34 15.62
C VAL A 20 29.96 11.59 15.26
N SER A 21 29.37 12.71 15.67
CA SER A 21 27.95 12.99 15.52
C SER A 21 27.54 13.60 14.16
N CYS A 22 28.49 13.96 13.29
CA CYS A 22 28.19 14.71 12.05
C CYS A 22 28.28 13.91 10.75
N SER A 23 28.65 12.62 10.79
CA SER A 23 28.59 11.74 9.62
C SER A 23 27.52 10.67 9.82
N GLY A 24 26.25 11.08 9.63
CA GLY A 24 25.16 10.12 9.51
C GLY A 24 25.40 9.20 8.30
N PRO A 25 25.11 7.89 8.40
CA PRO A 25 25.29 6.98 7.28
C PRO A 25 24.47 7.45 6.08
N GLN A 26 25.12 7.56 4.93
CA GLN A 26 24.48 7.92 3.67
C GLN A 26 23.60 6.75 3.24
N ALA A 27 22.31 6.83 3.54
CA ALA A 27 21.35 5.81 3.17
C ALA A 27 21.20 5.75 1.65
N THR A 28 21.69 4.68 1.04
CA THR A 28 21.44 4.39 -0.37
C THR A 28 19.98 4.01 -0.54
N ILE A 29 19.26 4.71 -1.42
CA ILE A 29 17.87 4.38 -1.73
C ILE A 29 17.87 3.10 -2.57
N PRO A 30 17.32 1.97 -2.07
CA PRO A 30 17.32 0.73 -2.83
C PRO A 30 16.43 0.86 -4.06
N SER A 31 16.95 0.40 -5.20
CA SER A 31 16.23 0.39 -6.48
C SER A 31 15.61 -0.97 -6.82
N VAL A 32 15.92 -2.02 -6.05
CA VAL A 32 15.44 -3.40 -6.23
C VAL A 32 15.00 -3.95 -4.87
N TYR A 33 13.96 -4.79 -4.88
CA TYR A 33 13.48 -5.48 -3.67
C TYR A 33 14.47 -6.58 -3.27
N SER A 34 14.94 -6.56 -2.03
CA SER A 34 15.67 -7.70 -1.47
C SER A 34 14.69 -8.78 -1.01
N PRO A 35 15.11 -10.05 -0.90
CA PRO A 35 14.27 -11.12 -0.36
C PRO A 35 13.67 -10.79 1.02
N GLN A 36 14.47 -10.17 1.90
CA GLN A 36 14.02 -9.76 3.24
C GLN A 36 12.95 -8.67 3.17
N LYS A 37 13.05 -7.77 2.19
CA LYS A 37 12.02 -6.74 1.99
C LYS A 37 10.73 -7.35 1.47
N ILE A 38 10.80 -8.32 0.56
CA ILE A 38 9.62 -9.04 0.05
C ILE A 38 8.92 -9.78 1.20
N GLU A 39 9.67 -10.50 2.03
CA GLU A 39 9.14 -11.19 3.21
C GLU A 39 8.40 -10.24 4.17
N GLN A 40 8.96 -9.04 4.42
CA GLN A 40 8.29 -8.01 5.23
C GLN A 40 6.99 -7.50 4.58
N LEU A 41 6.94 -7.40 3.26
CA LEU A 41 5.75 -6.96 2.54
C LEU A 41 4.65 -8.01 2.52
N GLN A 42 4.99 -9.29 2.72
CA GLN A 42 4.04 -10.39 2.68
C GLN A 42 2.91 -10.23 3.72
N VAL A 43 3.19 -9.61 4.87
CA VAL A 43 2.19 -9.28 5.91
C VAL A 43 1.07 -8.39 5.36
N TYR A 44 1.37 -7.52 4.40
CA TYR A 44 0.38 -6.68 3.73
C TYR A 44 -0.20 -7.32 2.47
N ILE A 45 0.59 -8.13 1.74
CA ILE A 45 0.13 -8.76 0.49
C ILE A 45 -0.91 -9.83 0.77
N GLN A 46 -0.70 -10.70 1.75
CA GLN A 46 -1.61 -11.82 2.08
C GLN A 46 -3.07 -11.39 2.31
N PRO A 47 -3.38 -10.40 3.17
CA PRO A 47 -4.77 -9.96 3.32
C PRO A 47 -5.35 -9.39 2.03
N ILE A 48 -4.55 -8.67 1.24
CA ILE A 48 -4.97 -8.07 -0.04
C ILE A 48 -5.30 -9.15 -1.07
N GLU A 49 -4.50 -10.22 -1.17
CA GLU A 49 -4.82 -11.40 -1.99
C GLU A 49 -6.14 -12.04 -1.56
N GLY A 50 -6.38 -12.16 -0.25
CA GLY A 50 -7.67 -12.64 0.26
C GLY A 50 -8.86 -11.75 -0.13
N PHE A 51 -8.68 -10.43 -0.27
CA PHE A 51 -9.72 -9.56 -0.84
C PHE A 51 -9.86 -9.73 -2.36
N ARG A 52 -8.79 -10.08 -3.07
CA ARG A 52 -8.83 -10.34 -4.51
C ARG A 52 -9.66 -11.59 -4.82
N GLU A 53 -9.58 -12.62 -3.99
CA GLU A 53 -10.43 -13.81 -4.08
C GLU A 53 -11.92 -13.47 -3.89
N LYS A 54 -12.22 -12.59 -2.93
CA LYS A 54 -13.57 -12.09 -2.63
C LYS A 54 -14.22 -11.29 -3.78
N MET A 55 -13.44 -10.85 -4.78
CA MET A 55 -13.98 -10.17 -5.97
C MET A 55 -14.87 -11.10 -6.82
N SER A 56 -14.64 -12.41 -6.78
CA SER A 56 -15.51 -13.40 -7.47
C SER A 56 -16.95 -13.31 -6.98
N VAL A 57 -17.16 -13.20 -5.67
CA VAL A 57 -18.50 -13.01 -5.09
C VAL A 57 -19.14 -11.72 -5.57
N LEU A 58 -18.38 -10.61 -5.67
CA LEU A 58 -18.90 -9.36 -6.21
C LEU A 58 -19.32 -9.51 -7.69
N GLN A 59 -18.56 -10.28 -8.47
CA GLN A 59 -18.90 -10.60 -9.86
C GLN A 59 -20.25 -11.31 -9.96
N ASP A 60 -20.45 -12.34 -9.14
CA ASP A 60 -21.68 -13.13 -9.11
C ASP A 60 -22.88 -12.26 -8.71
N LEU A 61 -22.73 -11.42 -7.68
CA LEU A 61 -23.78 -10.48 -7.26
C LEU A 61 -24.19 -9.50 -8.37
N ILE A 62 -23.23 -9.01 -9.16
CA ILE A 62 -23.50 -8.13 -10.32
C ILE A 62 -24.20 -8.93 -11.43
N ALA A 63 -23.75 -10.14 -11.71
CA ALA A 63 -24.33 -11.01 -12.74
C ALA A 63 -25.80 -11.37 -12.42
N ASP A 64 -26.08 -11.65 -11.14
CA ASP A 64 -27.41 -11.95 -10.61
C ASP A 64 -28.30 -10.71 -10.48
N LYS A 65 -27.77 -9.51 -10.77
CA LYS A 65 -28.46 -8.21 -10.58
C LYS A 65 -28.92 -8.01 -9.13
N ASN A 66 -28.20 -8.59 -8.18
CA ASN A 66 -28.47 -8.44 -6.76
C ASN A 66 -27.87 -7.12 -6.26
N TRP A 67 -28.58 -6.02 -6.55
CA TRP A 67 -28.06 -4.66 -6.31
C TRP A 67 -27.93 -4.29 -4.84
N VAL A 68 -28.79 -4.83 -3.98
CA VAL A 68 -28.71 -4.60 -2.54
C VAL A 68 -27.43 -5.21 -1.99
N ASP A 69 -27.18 -6.48 -2.31
CA ASP A 69 -26.00 -7.18 -1.81
C ASP A 69 -24.73 -6.72 -2.50
N THR A 70 -24.76 -6.36 -3.80
CA THR A 70 -23.61 -5.74 -4.50
C THR A 70 -23.08 -4.55 -3.70
N ARG A 71 -23.98 -3.66 -3.26
CA ARG A 71 -23.61 -2.47 -2.49
C ARG A 71 -23.17 -2.82 -1.08
N THR A 72 -23.92 -3.67 -0.39
CA THR A 72 -23.55 -4.15 0.96
C THR A 72 -22.17 -4.81 0.96
N TYR A 73 -21.85 -5.55 -0.10
CA TYR A 73 -20.60 -6.28 -0.23
C TYR A 73 -19.39 -5.33 -0.37
N ILE A 74 -19.53 -4.27 -1.16
CA ILE A 74 -18.49 -3.22 -1.33
C ILE A 74 -18.19 -2.52 0.00
N HIS A 75 -19.23 -2.15 0.77
CA HIS A 75 -19.05 -1.41 2.02
C HIS A 75 -18.73 -2.30 3.23
N GLY A 76 -19.01 -3.60 3.17
CA GLY A 76 -18.76 -4.56 4.24
C GLY A 76 -17.52 -5.42 3.97
N PRO A 77 -17.67 -6.62 3.35
CA PRO A 77 -16.58 -7.53 3.01
C PRO A 77 -15.37 -6.93 2.28
N LEU A 78 -15.53 -5.86 1.51
CA LEU A 78 -14.43 -5.16 0.83
C LEU A 78 -14.05 -3.81 1.48
N GLY A 79 -14.75 -3.39 2.54
CA GLY A 79 -14.61 -2.05 3.13
C GLY A 79 -13.24 -1.78 3.76
N GLN A 80 -12.52 -2.82 4.20
CA GLN A 80 -11.18 -2.69 4.78
C GLN A 80 -10.06 -2.71 3.74
N LEU A 81 -10.34 -3.07 2.48
CA LEU A 81 -9.32 -3.19 1.43
C LEU A 81 -8.53 -1.89 1.25
N ARG A 82 -9.18 -0.73 1.40
CA ARG A 82 -8.53 0.58 1.24
C ARG A 82 -7.40 0.77 2.25
N GLN A 83 -7.64 0.35 3.50
CA GLN A 83 -6.63 0.46 4.54
C GLN A 83 -5.44 -0.46 4.26
N GLU A 84 -5.69 -1.70 3.84
CA GLU A 84 -4.64 -2.67 3.52
C GLU A 84 -3.76 -2.19 2.35
N MET A 85 -4.37 -1.72 1.26
CA MET A 85 -3.63 -1.21 0.10
C MET A 85 -2.81 0.04 0.42
N VAL A 86 -3.32 0.92 1.29
CA VAL A 86 -2.55 2.07 1.80
C VAL A 86 -1.37 1.59 2.65
N GLY A 87 -1.57 0.56 3.48
CA GLY A 87 -0.52 -0.10 4.25
C GLY A 87 0.62 -0.62 3.37
N LEU A 88 0.29 -1.40 2.33
CA LEU A 88 1.29 -1.89 1.39
C LEU A 88 1.99 -0.73 0.67
N SER A 89 1.22 0.21 0.10
CA SER A 89 1.75 1.32 -0.70
C SER A 89 2.79 2.16 0.04
N ARG A 90 2.61 2.36 1.35
CA ARG A 90 3.56 3.13 2.20
C ARG A 90 4.86 2.37 2.48
N ASN A 91 4.83 1.05 2.40
CA ASN A 91 5.96 0.19 2.71
C ASN A 91 6.78 -0.21 1.48
N LEU A 92 6.30 0.07 0.26
CA LEU A 92 7.02 -0.17 -0.99
C LEU A 92 8.29 0.69 -1.11
N LEU A 93 9.15 0.33 -2.08
CA LEU A 93 10.26 1.19 -2.47
C LEU A 93 9.74 2.54 -2.98
N PRO A 94 10.44 3.66 -2.72
CA PRO A 94 9.96 5.00 -3.08
C PRO A 94 9.52 5.15 -4.55
N LYS A 95 10.20 4.46 -5.47
CA LYS A 95 9.89 4.45 -6.91
C LYS A 95 8.50 3.89 -7.26
N ASP A 96 7.95 3.01 -6.43
CA ASP A 96 6.72 2.27 -6.71
C ASP A 96 5.50 2.82 -5.93
N GLN A 97 5.74 3.65 -4.90
CA GLN A 97 4.68 4.14 -4.01
C GLN A 97 3.60 4.93 -4.73
N GLU A 98 3.99 5.86 -5.63
CA GLU A 98 3.02 6.70 -6.34
C GLU A 98 2.15 5.87 -7.30
N LYS A 99 2.76 4.91 -8.01
CA LYS A 99 2.02 3.99 -8.86
C LYS A 99 1.02 3.15 -8.05
N ALA A 100 1.45 2.62 -6.90
CA ALA A 100 0.60 1.85 -6.01
C ALA A 100 -0.59 2.66 -5.47
N LYS A 101 -0.34 3.90 -5.02
CA LYS A 101 -1.39 4.82 -4.57
C LYS A 101 -2.39 5.12 -5.68
N GLN A 102 -1.92 5.33 -6.91
CA GLN A 102 -2.80 5.62 -8.04
C GLN A 102 -3.69 4.43 -8.41
N LEU A 103 -3.12 3.21 -8.46
CA LEU A 103 -3.87 1.99 -8.73
C LEU A 103 -4.91 1.71 -7.65
N ALA A 104 -4.52 1.85 -6.37
CA ALA A 104 -5.46 1.73 -5.25
C ALA A 104 -6.59 2.77 -5.37
N LYS A 105 -6.26 4.04 -5.67
CA LYS A 105 -7.27 5.09 -5.87
C LYS A 105 -8.24 4.74 -7.00
N ASN A 106 -7.73 4.30 -8.15
CA ASN A 106 -8.58 3.94 -9.29
C ASN A 106 -9.52 2.79 -8.95
N LEU A 107 -9.02 1.73 -8.30
CA LEU A 107 -9.84 0.61 -7.83
C LEU A 107 -11.05 1.10 -7.01
N PHE A 108 -10.84 2.00 -6.05
CA PHE A 108 -11.95 2.52 -5.24
C PHE A 108 -12.88 3.45 -6.01
N VAL A 109 -12.37 4.22 -6.98
CA VAL A 109 -13.23 4.98 -7.89
C VAL A 109 -14.13 4.03 -8.69
N HIS A 110 -13.62 2.87 -9.11
CA HIS A 110 -14.44 1.85 -9.76
C HIS A 110 -15.48 1.26 -8.80
N PHE A 111 -15.14 1.00 -7.53
CA PHE A 111 -16.12 0.57 -6.52
C PHE A 111 -17.23 1.60 -6.28
N GLU A 112 -16.88 2.89 -6.19
CA GLU A 112 -17.85 3.98 -6.06
C GLU A 112 -18.79 4.03 -7.27
N ARG A 113 -18.27 3.78 -8.47
CA ARG A 113 -19.07 3.71 -9.70
C ARG A 113 -19.94 2.45 -9.80
N ILE A 114 -19.48 1.31 -9.29
CA ILE A 114 -20.31 0.09 -9.16
C ILE A 114 -21.46 0.35 -8.18
N ASP A 115 -21.20 1.00 -7.03
CA ASP A 115 -22.27 1.37 -6.08
C ASP A 115 -23.31 2.30 -6.73
N ALA A 116 -22.86 3.29 -7.52
CA ALA A 116 -23.74 4.18 -8.27
C ALA A 116 -24.56 3.42 -9.34
N ALA A 117 -23.90 2.59 -10.16
CA ALA A 117 -24.56 1.78 -11.18
C ALA A 117 -25.60 0.81 -10.56
N ALA A 118 -25.29 0.23 -9.40
CA ALA A 118 -26.22 -0.63 -8.67
C ALA A 118 -27.45 0.13 -8.15
N LYS A 119 -27.32 1.40 -7.73
CA LYS A 119 -28.48 2.25 -7.38
C LYS A 119 -29.38 2.49 -8.57
N GLU A 120 -28.79 2.70 -9.75
CA GLU A 120 -29.50 2.94 -11.01
C GLU A 120 -29.94 1.64 -11.70
N LYS A 121 -29.52 0.48 -11.18
CA LYS A 121 -29.74 -0.86 -11.75
C LYS A 121 -29.14 -1.02 -13.15
N ASP A 122 -28.07 -0.28 -13.45
CA ASP A 122 -27.34 -0.37 -14.70
C ASP A 122 -26.32 -1.52 -14.66
N ALA A 123 -26.75 -2.69 -15.12
CA ALA A 123 -25.92 -3.89 -15.16
C ALA A 123 -24.71 -3.75 -16.09
N SER A 124 -24.85 -3.01 -17.20
CA SER A 124 -23.77 -2.84 -18.18
C SER A 124 -22.65 -2.00 -17.56
N LEU A 125 -23.01 -0.88 -16.95
CA LEU A 125 -22.05 -0.02 -16.27
C LEU A 125 -21.41 -0.75 -15.08
N ALA A 126 -22.18 -1.45 -14.24
CA ALA A 126 -21.64 -2.21 -13.12
C ALA A 126 -20.61 -3.26 -13.57
N ALA A 127 -20.92 -4.04 -14.61
CA ALA A 127 -20.01 -5.05 -15.15
C ALA A 127 -18.73 -4.43 -15.73
N ASN A 128 -18.84 -3.33 -16.48
CA ASN A 128 -17.68 -2.63 -17.04
C ASN A 128 -16.77 -2.06 -15.96
N GLN A 129 -17.35 -1.43 -14.92
CA GLN A 129 -16.56 -0.90 -13.81
C GLN A 129 -15.92 -2.01 -12.98
N PHE A 130 -16.56 -3.18 -12.86
CA PHE A 130 -15.96 -4.35 -12.22
C PHE A 130 -14.73 -4.87 -12.97
N GLN A 131 -14.75 -4.89 -14.31
CA GLN A 131 -13.59 -5.29 -15.10
C GLN A 131 -12.41 -4.32 -14.94
N GLU A 132 -12.66 -3.01 -14.95
CA GLU A 132 -11.60 -2.02 -14.70
C GLU A 132 -11.08 -2.10 -13.26
N ALA A 133 -11.95 -2.34 -12.27
CA ALA A 133 -11.54 -2.62 -10.90
C ALA A 133 -10.58 -3.82 -10.83
N LEU A 134 -10.92 -4.95 -11.46
CA LEU A 134 -10.04 -6.12 -11.49
C LEU A 134 -8.67 -5.82 -12.09
N LYS A 135 -8.65 -5.07 -13.20
CA LYS A 135 -7.41 -4.67 -13.87
C LYS A 135 -6.50 -3.84 -12.97
N ASP A 136 -7.05 -2.83 -12.28
CA ASP A 136 -6.26 -2.02 -11.34
C ASP A 136 -5.80 -2.82 -10.13
N PHE A 137 -6.63 -3.75 -9.64
CA PHE A 137 -6.29 -4.64 -8.53
C PHE A 137 -5.13 -5.57 -8.93
N ASP A 138 -5.23 -6.26 -10.06
CA ASP A 138 -4.18 -7.16 -10.53
C ASP A 138 -2.88 -6.39 -10.84
N ALA A 139 -2.98 -5.19 -11.41
CA ALA A 139 -1.82 -4.32 -11.61
C ALA A 139 -1.18 -3.88 -10.28
N PHE A 140 -1.98 -3.70 -9.23
CA PHE A 140 -1.49 -3.35 -7.89
C PHE A 140 -0.73 -4.50 -7.23
N LEU A 141 -1.27 -5.73 -7.31
CA LEU A 141 -0.62 -6.93 -6.77
C LEU A 141 0.72 -7.22 -7.48
N ASN A 142 0.80 -6.95 -8.79
CA ASN A 142 2.00 -7.14 -9.58
C ASN A 142 3.10 -6.07 -9.39
N ILE A 143 2.94 -5.12 -8.46
CA ILE A 143 3.98 -4.12 -8.17
C ILE A 143 5.18 -4.77 -7.46
N VAL A 144 4.91 -5.66 -6.52
CA VAL A 144 5.95 -6.39 -5.80
C VAL A 144 6.29 -7.63 -6.61
N PRO A 145 7.57 -7.85 -6.96
CA PRO A 145 7.99 -9.09 -7.61
C PRO A 145 7.70 -10.29 -6.71
N SER A 146 7.18 -11.36 -7.31
CA SER A 146 7.01 -12.67 -6.67
C SER A 146 8.33 -13.40 -6.48
#